data_AF-A0A0C2GSZ5-F1
#
_entry.id   AF-A0A0C2GSZ5-F1
#
_cell.length_a   1.000
_cell.length_b   1.000
_cell.length_c   1.000
_cell.angle_alpha   90.00
_cell.angle_beta   90.00
_cell.angle_gamma   90.00
#
_symmetry.space_group_name_H-M   'P 1'
#
loop_
_entity.id
_entity.type
_entity.pdbx_description
1 polymer ?
#
loop_
_entity_poly.entity_id
_entity_poly.type
_entity_poly.pdbx_seq_one_letter_code
_entity_poly.pdbx_strand_id
1 'polypeptide(L)'
;MYEMRYDTAMEVEAQAYANSCPEGGSPVSTRPNSGENNQTFFSIIISNDDAITNIWWTQILKNGVNNQMKYNEYLEQKPMAPTAFTQVCHFIDRK
;
A
#
# COMPACT_ATOMS: atom_id res chain seq x y z
N MET A 1 -16.57 -7.91 -0.96
CA MET A 1 -15.62 -6.83 -0.67
C MET A 1 -16.16 -6.06 0.52
N TYR A 2 -15.34 -5.79 1.53
CA TYR A 2 -15.78 -4.99 2.68
C TYR A 2 -15.54 -3.50 2.40
N GLU A 3 -16.39 -2.64 2.95
CA GLU A 3 -16.15 -1.20 2.98
C GLU A 3 -15.09 -0.90 4.04
N MET A 4 -14.02 -0.22 3.64
CA MET A 4 -12.98 0.21 4.57
C MET A 4 -13.53 1.33 5.47
N ARG A 5 -13.26 1.23 6.77
CA ARG A 5 -13.48 2.32 7.72
C ARG A 5 -12.16 2.97 8.07
N TYR A 6 -12.20 4.27 8.33
CA TYR A 6 -11.07 4.97 8.89
C TYR A 6 -10.76 4.48 10.31
N ASP A 7 -9.48 4.26 10.62
CA ASP A 7 -9.02 3.84 11.96
C ASP A 7 -7.90 4.78 12.43
N THR A 8 -8.18 5.55 13.49
CA THR A 8 -7.26 6.56 14.01
C THR A 8 -6.04 5.93 14.70
N ALA A 9 -6.13 4.70 15.20
CA ALA A 9 -4.96 4.02 15.76
C ALA A 9 -3.95 3.68 14.64
N MET A 10 -4.45 3.28 13.47
CA MET A 10 -3.63 3.02 12.29
C MET A 10 -3.05 4.31 11.69
N GLU A 11 -3.80 5.43 11.74
CA GLU A 11 -3.28 6.76 11.38
C GLU A 11 -2.07 7.12 12.25
N VAL A 12 -2.19 6.98 13.57
CA VAL A 12 -1.11 7.30 14.52
C VAL A 12 0.13 6.44 14.27
N GLU A 13 -0.04 5.14 14.00
CA GLU A 13 1.05 4.24 13.61
C GLU A 13 1.76 4.72 12.33
N ALA A 14 0.98 4.98 11.27
CA ALA A 14 1.51 5.43 9.98
C ALA A 14 2.22 6.79 10.09
N GLN A 15 1.64 7.75 10.82
CA GLN A 15 2.20 9.06 11.05
C GLN A 15 3.50 8.99 11.87
N ALA A 16 3.57 8.12 12.89
CA ALA A 16 4.77 7.92 13.67
C ALA A 16 5.94 7.43 12.80
N TYR A 17 5.67 6.50 11.88
CA TYR A 17 6.68 6.04 10.92
C TYR A 17 7.05 7.16 9.93
N ALA A 18 6.08 7.82 9.31
CA ALA A 18 6.32 8.92 8.37
C ALA A 18 7.15 10.07 8.96
N ASN A 19 6.95 10.40 10.25
CA ASN A 19 7.71 11.43 10.97
C ASN A 19 9.21 11.11 11.10
N SER A 20 9.62 9.85 10.92
CA SER A 20 11.04 9.47 10.90
C SER A 20 11.73 9.80 9.56
N CYS A 21 10.99 10.33 8.58
CA CYS A 21 11.44 10.59 7.21
C CYS A 21 12.11 9.36 6.56
N PRO A 22 11.42 8.21 6.48
CA PRO A 22 12.02 6.98 5.97
C PRO A 22 12.23 7.04 4.46
N GLU A 23 13.26 6.34 3.98
CA GLU A 23 13.53 6.20 2.54
C GLU A 23 12.61 5.20 1.84
N GLY A 24 11.82 4.43 2.60
CA GLY A 24 10.95 3.37 2.08
C GLY A 24 9.97 2.83 3.11
N GLY A 25 9.33 1.71 2.78
CA GLY A 25 8.39 1.04 3.68
C GLY A 25 9.06 0.48 4.93
N SER A 26 8.30 0.40 6.03
CA SER A 26 8.78 -0.14 7.29
C SER A 26 9.03 -1.65 7.22
N PRO A 27 10.00 -2.18 7.98
CA PRO A 27 10.21 -3.62 8.09
C PRO A 27 8.93 -4.32 8.55
N VAL A 28 8.58 -5.47 7.95
CA VAL A 28 7.35 -6.21 8.31
C VAL A 28 7.30 -6.55 9.81
N SER A 29 8.45 -6.81 10.42
CA SER A 29 8.58 -7.11 11.85
C SER A 29 8.16 -5.95 12.78
N THR A 30 8.14 -4.71 12.30
CA THR A 30 7.75 -3.54 13.11
C THR A 30 6.25 -3.24 13.03
N ARG A 31 5.50 -3.92 12.15
CA ARG A 31 4.06 -3.74 11.91
C ARG A 31 3.32 -5.08 11.82
N PRO A 32 3.34 -5.90 12.88
CA PRO A 32 2.82 -7.27 12.85
C PRO A 32 1.31 -7.37 12.56
N ASN A 33 0.57 -6.29 12.75
CA ASN A 33 -0.88 -6.24 12.59
C ASN A 33 -1.33 -5.41 11.37
N SER A 34 -0.39 -4.80 10.63
CA SER A 34 -0.69 -3.77 9.63
C SER A 34 0.00 -4.06 8.29
N GLY A 35 -0.78 -4.04 7.21
CA GLY A 35 -0.23 -3.87 5.87
C GLY A 35 0.28 -2.44 5.68
N GLU A 36 1.10 -2.19 4.66
CA GLU A 36 1.64 -0.86 4.40
C GLU A 36 1.81 -0.64 2.90
N ASN A 37 1.37 0.52 2.44
CA ASN A 37 1.85 1.13 1.22
C ASN A 37 2.59 2.42 1.58
N ASN A 38 3.78 2.61 1.01
CA ASN A 38 4.59 3.81 1.22
C ASN A 38 4.81 4.55 -0.11
N GLN A 39 4.85 5.88 -0.06
CA GLN A 39 5.20 6.72 -1.21
C GLN A 39 6.01 7.93 -0.74
N THR A 40 7.19 8.10 -1.31
CA THR A 40 8.06 9.25 -1.05
C THR A 40 7.97 10.23 -2.20
N PHE A 41 7.80 11.50 -1.87
CA PHE A 41 7.82 12.60 -2.81
C PHE A 41 9.07 13.45 -2.55
N PHE A 42 9.79 13.81 -3.61
CA PHE A 42 11.02 14.60 -3.50
C PHE A 42 10.79 16.12 -3.55
N SER A 43 9.56 16.55 -3.80
CA SER A 43 9.18 17.95 -3.76
C SER A 43 8.76 18.35 -2.36
N ILE A 44 9.25 19.50 -1.87
CA ILE A 44 8.75 20.14 -0.64
C ILE A 44 7.42 20.88 -0.86
N ILE A 45 6.98 20.98 -2.13
CA ILE A 45 5.68 21.52 -2.52
C ILE A 45 4.91 20.37 -3.19
N ILE A 46 3.87 19.90 -2.52
CA ILE A 46 2.96 18.87 -3.04
C ILE A 46 1.58 19.48 -3.04
N SER A 47 0.89 19.43 -4.17
CA SER A 47 -0.52 19.81 -4.23
C SER A 47 -1.36 18.74 -3.52
N ASN A 48 -2.54 19.09 -3.01
CA ASN A 48 -3.44 18.09 -2.43
C ASN A 48 -3.79 16.99 -3.43
N ASP A 49 -3.90 17.31 -4.72
CA ASP A 49 -4.17 16.34 -5.78
C ASP A 49 -3.00 15.38 -6.01
N ASP A 50 -1.76 15.87 -5.87
CA ASP A 50 -0.56 15.03 -5.93
C ASP A 50 -0.38 14.19 -4.65
N ALA A 51 -0.78 14.70 -3.48
CA ALA A 51 -0.78 13.96 -2.23
C ALA A 51 -1.82 12.83 -2.25
N ILE A 52 -3.00 13.08 -2.82
CA ILE A 52 -4.09 12.12 -2.97
C ILE A 52 -3.93 11.43 -4.32
N THR A 53 -2.81 10.74 -4.50
CA THR A 53 -2.50 10.07 -5.76
C THR A 53 -3.06 8.65 -5.81
N ASN A 54 -3.70 8.32 -6.93
CA ASN A 54 -4.11 6.94 -7.26
C ASN A 54 -2.91 6.04 -7.68
N ILE A 55 -1.69 6.37 -7.25
CA ILE A 55 -0.45 5.69 -7.68
C ILE A 55 -0.52 4.19 -7.36
N TRP A 56 -1.03 3.82 -6.18
CA TRP A 56 -1.17 2.41 -5.81
C TRP A 56 -2.19 1.70 -6.68
N TRP A 57 -3.34 2.32 -6.94
CA TRP A 57 -4.38 1.72 -7.77
C TRP A 57 -3.92 1.51 -9.21
N THR A 58 -3.19 2.48 -9.79
CA THR A 58 -2.74 2.43 -11.19
C THR A 58 -1.68 1.36 -11.47
N GLN A 59 -1.11 0.70 -10.44
CA GLN A 59 -0.18 -0.42 -10.66
C GLN A 59 -0.81 -1.56 -11.49
N ILE A 60 -2.10 -1.83 -11.32
CA ILE A 60 -2.80 -2.87 -12.08
C ILE A 60 -2.77 -2.61 -13.59
N LEU A 61 -2.73 -1.34 -13.99
CA LEU A 61 -2.67 -0.92 -15.39
C LEU A 61 -1.26 -1.08 -15.98
N LYS A 62 -0.22 -1.04 -15.13
CA LYS A 62 1.17 -1.23 -15.54
C LYS A 62 1.53 -2.71 -15.67
N ASN A 63 1.13 -3.53 -14.70
CA ASN A 63 1.36 -4.96 -14.74
C ASN A 63 0.26 -5.71 -13.97
N GLY A 64 -0.68 -6.30 -14.71
CA GLY A 64 -1.91 -6.90 -14.18
C GLY A 64 -1.71 -8.09 -13.23
N VAL A 65 -2.77 -8.50 -12.53
CA VAL A 65 -2.81 -9.78 -11.80
C VAL A 65 -3.40 -10.85 -12.75
N ASN A 66 -3.06 -12.12 -12.54
CA ASN A 66 -3.67 -13.20 -13.32
C ASN A 66 -5.19 -13.30 -13.05
N ASN A 67 -5.89 -14.07 -13.89
CA ASN A 67 -7.34 -14.28 -13.79
C ASN A 67 -7.79 -14.98 -12.49
N GLN A 68 -6.89 -15.60 -11.73
CA GLN A 68 -7.21 -16.22 -10.45
C GLN A 68 -7.16 -15.22 -9.29
N MET A 69 -6.61 -14.00 -9.52
CA MET A 69 -6.45 -12.96 -8.50
C MET A 69 -5.72 -13.43 -7.23
N LYS A 70 -4.84 -14.44 -7.37
CA LYS A 70 -4.09 -15.02 -6.24
C LYS A 70 -2.81 -14.23 -6.00
N TYR A 71 -2.62 -13.84 -4.74
CA TYR A 71 -1.32 -13.35 -4.27
C TYR A 71 -0.39 -14.55 -4.01
N ASN A 72 0.77 -14.56 -4.64
CA ASN A 72 1.79 -15.60 -4.49
C ASN A 72 3.19 -15.01 -4.75
N GLU A 73 4.22 -15.78 -4.45
CA GLU A 73 5.62 -15.38 -4.60
C GLU A 73 5.94 -14.90 -6.03
N TYR A 74 5.38 -15.54 -7.06
CA TYR A 74 5.55 -15.11 -8.44
C TYR A 74 4.98 -13.71 -8.70
N LEU A 75 3.78 -13.41 -8.17
CA LEU A 75 3.19 -12.07 -8.28
C LEU A 75 4.01 -11.03 -7.53
N GLU A 76 4.52 -11.39 -6.35
CA GLU A 76 5.29 -10.50 -5.47
C GLU A 76 6.67 -10.14 -6.08
N GLN A 77 7.35 -11.12 -6.68
CA GLN A 77 8.71 -10.96 -7.18
C GLN A 77 8.79 -10.44 -8.63
N LYS A 78 7.68 -10.41 -9.38
CA LYS A 78 7.73 -9.99 -10.77
C LYS A 78 8.10 -8.50 -10.92
N PRO A 79 8.72 -8.09 -12.03
CA PRO A 79 9.00 -6.68 -12.30
C PRO A 79 7.71 -5.83 -12.27
N MET A 80 7.74 -4.69 -11.58
CA MET A 80 6.56 -3.82 -11.39
C MET A 80 5.35 -4.56 -10.82
N ALA A 81 5.57 -5.45 -9.84
CA ALA A 81 4.50 -6.15 -9.14
C ALA A 81 3.43 -5.18 -8.60
N PRO A 82 2.14 -5.45 -8.82
CA PRO A 82 1.05 -4.59 -8.36
C PRO A 82 0.72 -4.82 -6.87
N THR A 83 1.73 -4.92 -6.01
CA THR A 83 1.57 -5.28 -4.59
C THR A 83 0.77 -4.21 -3.82
N ALA A 84 1.01 -2.94 -4.10
CA ALA A 84 0.26 -1.85 -3.46
C ALA A 84 -1.21 -1.84 -3.91
N PHE A 85 -1.48 -2.14 -5.18
CA PHE A 85 -2.85 -2.37 -5.66
C PHE A 85 -3.50 -3.54 -4.90
N THR A 86 -2.82 -4.68 -4.76
CA THR A 86 -3.40 -5.85 -4.07
C THR A 86 -3.73 -5.57 -2.60
N GLN A 87 -2.98 -4.66 -1.95
CA GLN A 87 -3.27 -4.23 -0.58
C GLN A 87 -4.55 -3.38 -0.49
N VAL A 88 -4.79 -2.48 -1.46
CA VAL A 88 -5.98 -1.63 -1.49
C VAL A 88 -7.27 -2.43 -1.72
N CYS A 89 -7.20 -3.52 -2.49
CA CYS A 89 -8.36 -4.38 -2.79
C CYS A 89 -8.35 -5.71 -2.03
N HIS A 90 -7.57 -5.81 -0.95
CA HIS A 90 -7.41 -7.05 -0.20
C HIS A 90 -8.73 -7.48 0.46
N PHE A 91 -9.19 -8.69 0.11
CA PHE A 91 -10.35 -9.32 0.75
C PHE A 91 -9.89 -10.31 1.83
N ILE A 92 -10.34 -10.08 3.06
CA ILE A 92 -10.12 -11.00 4.18
C ILE A 92 -11.39 -11.84 4.37
N ASP A 93 -11.31 -13.15 4.12
CA ASP A 93 -12.37 -14.08 4.46
C ASP A 93 -12.34 -14.34 5.98
N ARG A 94 -13.25 -13.69 6.73
CA ARG A 94 -13.41 -13.94 8.16
C ARG A 94 -14.27 -15.19 8.33
N LYS A 95 -13.62 -16.36 8.40
CA LYS A 95 -14.24 -17.59 8.88
C LYS A 95 -14.59 -17.51 10.36
#